data_AF-C6XJP1-F1
#
_entry.id   AF-C6XJP1-F1
#
_cell.length_a   1.000
_cell.length_b   1.000
_cell.length_c   1.000
_cell.angle_alpha   90.00
_cell.angle_beta   90.00
_cell.angle_gamma   90.00
#
_symmetry.space_group_name_H-M   'P 1'
#
loop_
_entity.id
_entity.type
_entity.pdbx_description
1 polymer ?
#
loop_
_entity_poly.entity_id
_entity_poly.type
_entity_poly.pdbx_seq_one_letter_code
_entity_poly.pdbx_strand_id
1 'polypeptide(L)'
;MTAPIKKNIPSGHFTNALLPWENEAEFLELLYEWRTVYMPKGPAEDSLIDQLVWIEWRRRRLISGERALHINQLHNCTGTGETYSSCDLLTRRALVYHSERKRTFNSRSAISTTEGDDKELDIFVRENLSRLKEALLILKDPNKNAYTNALGYLDEGSLEWWEEEIQENENGFEASSEGLTKFIEEKLLPWLKNLEHETEERPIVRMQAYGESLDPHRMSTLMALDERLGRQFEKAMSMLIRLQELREKPS
;
A
#
# COMPACT_ATOMS: atom_id res chain seq x y z
N MET A 1 -11.16 25.58 -50.70
CA MET A 1 -11.84 25.10 -49.48
C MET A 1 -11.71 23.59 -49.44
N THR A 2 -10.62 23.11 -48.85
CA THR A 2 -10.30 21.69 -48.69
C THR A 2 -11.08 21.13 -47.51
N ALA A 3 -11.91 20.12 -47.75
CA ALA A 3 -12.68 19.46 -46.70
C ALA A 3 -11.72 18.81 -45.67
N PRO A 4 -12.00 18.89 -44.36
CA PRO A 4 -11.18 18.22 -43.37
C PRO A 4 -11.34 16.71 -43.54
N ILE A 5 -10.21 16.02 -43.58
CA ILE A 5 -10.08 14.56 -43.51
C ILE A 5 -10.94 14.10 -42.33
N LYS A 6 -11.95 13.26 -42.60
CA LYS A 6 -12.70 12.57 -41.54
C LYS A 6 -11.66 11.84 -40.69
N LYS A 7 -11.36 12.40 -39.51
CA LYS A 7 -10.58 11.74 -38.47
C LYS A 7 -11.14 10.32 -38.33
N ASN A 8 -10.28 9.34 -38.10
CA ASN A 8 -10.62 7.96 -37.79
C ASN A 8 -11.55 7.93 -36.56
N ILE A 9 -12.84 8.22 -36.76
CA ILE A 9 -13.86 8.15 -35.73
C ILE A 9 -14.21 6.66 -35.65
N PRO A 10 -13.92 6.00 -34.54
CA PRO A 10 -14.31 4.60 -34.37
C PRO A 10 -15.82 4.47 -34.54
N SER A 11 -16.24 3.33 -35.07
CA SER A 11 -17.66 2.98 -35.18
C SER A 11 -18.36 3.22 -33.85
N GLY A 12 -19.54 3.86 -33.81
CA GLY A 12 -20.24 4.22 -32.55
C GLY A 12 -20.56 3.03 -31.61
N HIS A 13 -20.35 1.79 -32.06
CA HIS A 13 -20.39 0.60 -31.23
C HIS A 13 -19.23 0.48 -30.23
N PHE A 14 -18.09 1.14 -30.46
CA PHE A 14 -16.94 1.06 -29.55
C PHE A 14 -17.17 1.84 -28.25
N THR A 15 -17.65 3.07 -28.36
CA THR A 15 -17.93 3.94 -27.21
C THR A 15 -19.06 3.37 -26.34
N ASN A 16 -20.05 2.72 -26.96
CA ASN A 16 -21.15 2.08 -26.24
C ASN A 16 -20.76 0.75 -25.54
N ALA A 17 -19.58 0.18 -25.86
CA ALA A 17 -19.10 -1.05 -25.26
C ALA A 17 -18.15 -0.82 -24.07
N LEU A 18 -17.73 0.43 -23.84
CA LEU A 18 -16.97 0.81 -22.65
C LEU A 18 -17.86 0.76 -21.42
N LEU A 19 -17.28 0.37 -20.29
CA LEU A 19 -17.97 0.40 -19.00
C LEU A 19 -18.05 1.85 -18.48
N PRO A 20 -19.05 2.18 -17.64
CA PRO A 20 -19.28 3.57 -17.21
C PRO A 20 -18.09 4.26 -16.50
N TRP A 21 -17.15 3.49 -15.96
CA TRP A 21 -15.96 3.98 -15.24
C TRP A 21 -14.68 3.92 -16.08
N GLU A 22 -14.75 3.48 -17.34
CA GLU A 22 -13.59 3.38 -18.22
C GLU A 22 -13.32 4.73 -18.89
N ASN A 23 -12.04 5.08 -19.02
CA ASN A 23 -11.62 6.31 -19.65
C ASN A 23 -11.71 6.16 -21.18
N GLU A 24 -12.72 6.79 -21.78
CA GLU A 24 -12.92 6.81 -23.23
C GLU A 24 -11.72 7.43 -23.97
N ALA A 25 -11.13 8.50 -23.43
CA ALA A 25 -10.01 9.17 -24.09
C ALA A 25 -8.78 8.27 -24.19
N GLU A 26 -8.43 7.56 -23.12
CA GLU A 26 -7.33 6.58 -23.12
C GLU A 26 -7.58 5.42 -24.08
N PHE A 27 -8.83 4.93 -24.17
CA PHE A 27 -9.18 3.89 -25.13
C PHE A 27 -9.02 4.37 -26.58
N LEU A 28 -9.49 5.57 -26.87
CA LEU A 28 -9.40 6.18 -28.21
C LEU A 28 -7.95 6.48 -28.60
N GLU A 29 -7.14 6.90 -27.64
CA GLU A 29 -5.70 7.10 -27.82
C GLU A 29 -5.01 5.78 -28.18
N LEU A 30 -5.27 4.71 -27.42
CA LEU A 30 -4.74 3.38 -27.73
C LEU A 30 -5.14 2.92 -29.13
N LEU A 31 -6.43 3.06 -29.49
CA LEU A 31 -6.91 2.71 -30.83
C LEU A 31 -6.21 3.52 -31.93
N TYR A 32 -5.99 4.82 -31.69
CA TYR A 32 -5.31 5.71 -32.62
C TYR A 32 -3.85 5.32 -32.82
N GLU A 33 -3.13 4.99 -31.76
CA GLU A 33 -1.75 4.50 -31.82
C GLU A 33 -1.65 3.24 -32.69
N TRP A 34 -2.48 2.24 -32.40
CA TRP A 34 -2.50 0.98 -33.16
C TRP A 34 -2.82 1.20 -34.65
N ARG A 35 -3.82 2.04 -34.97
CA ARG A 35 -4.16 2.36 -36.36
C ARG A 35 -3.04 3.13 -37.07
N THR A 36 -2.31 3.97 -36.34
CA THR A 36 -1.19 4.75 -36.90
C THR A 36 -0.01 3.86 -37.21
N VAL A 37 0.33 2.92 -36.33
CA VAL A 37 1.45 1.99 -36.50
C VAL A 37 1.19 1.01 -37.64
N TYR A 38 0.02 0.36 -37.64
CA TYR A 38 -0.26 -0.74 -38.58
C TYR A 38 -0.92 -0.27 -39.88
N MET A 39 -1.39 0.97 -39.98
CA MET A 39 -1.97 1.57 -41.18
C MET A 39 -2.90 0.61 -41.94
N PRO A 40 -4.02 0.17 -41.32
CA PRO A 40 -4.87 -0.85 -41.89
C PRO A 40 -5.41 -0.45 -43.26
N LYS A 41 -5.45 -1.42 -44.18
CA LYS A 41 -6.03 -1.24 -45.52
C LYS A 41 -7.25 -2.13 -45.68
N GLY A 42 -8.42 -1.52 -45.46
CA GLY A 42 -9.71 -2.14 -45.66
C GLY A 42 -10.26 -2.85 -44.42
N PRO A 43 -11.51 -3.32 -44.51
CA PRO A 43 -12.31 -3.71 -43.34
C PRO A 43 -11.78 -4.92 -42.58
N ALA A 44 -11.00 -5.80 -43.23
CA ALA A 44 -10.43 -6.97 -42.58
C ALA A 44 -9.27 -6.60 -41.64
N GLU A 45 -8.35 -5.74 -42.08
CA GLU A 45 -7.25 -5.25 -41.25
C GLU A 45 -7.78 -4.33 -40.13
N ASP A 46 -8.77 -3.48 -40.43
CA ASP A 46 -9.45 -2.64 -39.42
C ASP A 46 -10.05 -3.49 -38.30
N SER A 47 -10.79 -4.55 -38.64
CA SER A 47 -11.42 -5.45 -37.65
C SER A 47 -10.39 -6.19 -36.78
N LEU A 48 -9.22 -6.56 -37.34
CA LEU A 48 -8.16 -7.21 -36.58
C LEU A 48 -7.49 -6.25 -35.60
N ILE A 49 -7.21 -5.01 -36.02
CA ILE A 49 -6.69 -3.98 -35.12
C ILE A 49 -7.68 -3.69 -34.00
N ASP A 50 -8.95 -3.52 -34.33
CA ASP A 50 -10.01 -3.29 -33.36
C ASP A 50 -10.11 -4.43 -32.33
N GLN A 51 -9.96 -5.68 -32.78
CA GLN A 51 -9.91 -6.85 -31.88
C GLN A 51 -8.68 -6.81 -30.96
N LEU A 52 -7.50 -6.48 -31.48
CA LEU A 52 -6.26 -6.40 -30.70
C LEU A 52 -6.37 -5.33 -29.61
N VAL A 53 -6.87 -4.14 -29.95
CA VAL A 53 -7.09 -3.05 -29.00
C VAL A 53 -8.08 -3.46 -27.92
N TRP A 54 -9.19 -4.12 -28.27
CA TRP A 54 -10.13 -4.62 -27.28
C TRP A 54 -9.55 -5.69 -26.37
N ILE A 55 -8.71 -6.58 -26.90
CA ILE A 55 -8.04 -7.60 -26.09
C ILE A 55 -7.09 -6.92 -25.10
N GLU A 56 -6.27 -5.98 -25.56
CA GLU A 56 -5.37 -5.22 -24.69
C GLU A 56 -6.15 -4.46 -23.60
N TRP A 57 -7.24 -3.78 -23.96
CA TRP A 57 -8.09 -3.07 -23.01
C TRP A 57 -8.70 -4.01 -21.96
N ARG A 58 -9.18 -5.19 -22.37
CA ARG A 58 -9.69 -6.21 -21.44
C ARG A 58 -8.62 -6.75 -20.51
N ARG A 59 -7.37 -6.87 -20.96
CA ARG A 59 -6.24 -7.25 -20.08
C ARG A 59 -5.95 -6.17 -19.04
N ARG A 60 -5.96 -4.89 -19.43
CA ARG A 60 -5.85 -3.76 -18.47
C ARG A 60 -6.96 -3.81 -17.41
N ARG A 61 -8.20 -4.07 -17.84
CA ARG A 61 -9.35 -4.27 -16.94
C ARG A 61 -9.15 -5.46 -15.99
N LEU A 62 -8.61 -6.58 -16.49
CA LEU A 62 -8.33 -7.76 -15.69
C LEU A 62 -7.36 -7.44 -14.54
N ILE A 63 -6.27 -6.74 -14.83
CA ILE A 63 -5.27 -6.31 -13.83
C ILE A 63 -5.90 -5.38 -12.79
N SER A 64 -6.70 -4.39 -13.24
CA SER A 64 -7.41 -3.51 -12.31
C SER A 64 -8.40 -4.29 -11.42
N GLY A 65 -9.09 -5.28 -12.00
CA GLY A 65 -10.00 -6.16 -11.27
C GLY A 65 -9.27 -7.04 -10.25
N GLU A 66 -8.12 -7.60 -10.62
CA GLU A 66 -7.25 -8.36 -9.72
C GLU A 66 -6.84 -7.54 -8.50
N ARG A 67 -6.36 -6.30 -8.72
CA ARG A 67 -6.03 -5.38 -7.63
C ARG A 67 -7.23 -5.09 -6.74
N ALA A 68 -8.39 -4.79 -7.32
CA ALA A 68 -9.59 -4.50 -6.55
C ALA A 68 -10.03 -5.70 -5.68
N LEU A 69 -9.94 -6.91 -6.22
CA LEU A 69 -10.22 -8.15 -5.48
C LEU A 69 -9.23 -8.37 -4.34
N HIS A 70 -7.93 -8.15 -4.59
CA HIS A 70 -6.89 -8.24 -3.57
C HIS A 70 -7.14 -7.24 -2.42
N ILE A 71 -7.44 -5.98 -2.73
CA ILE A 71 -7.72 -4.96 -1.72
C ILE A 71 -9.01 -5.26 -0.95
N ASN A 72 -10.05 -5.77 -1.61
CA ASN A 72 -11.27 -6.20 -0.92
C ASN A 72 -10.98 -7.35 0.06
N GLN A 73 -10.22 -8.34 -0.37
CA GLN A 73 -9.85 -9.46 0.50
C GLN A 73 -8.96 -9.01 1.66
N LEU A 74 -8.00 -8.12 1.42
CA LEU A 74 -7.18 -7.51 2.45
C LEU A 74 -8.05 -6.83 3.51
N HIS A 75 -9.01 -6.00 3.09
CA HIS A 75 -9.98 -5.37 3.98
C HIS A 75 -10.77 -6.39 4.81
N ASN A 76 -11.17 -7.53 4.23
CA ASN A 76 -11.92 -8.56 4.94
C ASN A 76 -11.06 -9.35 5.95
N CYS A 77 -9.78 -9.54 5.65
CA CYS A 77 -8.83 -10.24 6.53
C CYS A 77 -8.38 -9.36 7.71
N THR A 78 -8.34 -8.04 7.53
CA THR A 78 -8.13 -7.05 8.60
C THR A 78 -9.44 -6.82 9.33
N GLY A 79 -9.59 -7.34 10.55
CA GLY A 79 -10.89 -7.38 11.25
C GLY A 79 -11.64 -6.05 11.32
N THR A 80 -12.98 -6.12 11.38
CA THR A 80 -13.91 -4.97 11.53
C THR A 80 -14.02 -4.45 12.97
N GLY A 81 -13.10 -4.80 13.86
CA GLY A 81 -13.20 -4.47 15.28
C GLY A 81 -12.96 -2.97 15.54
N GLU A 82 -14.00 -2.26 15.96
CA GLU A 82 -13.96 -0.84 16.36
C GLU A 82 -13.13 -0.59 17.63
N THR A 83 -12.76 -1.65 18.34
CA THR A 83 -11.93 -1.58 19.53
C THR A 83 -10.46 -1.77 19.18
N TYR A 84 -9.65 -0.74 19.43
CA TYR A 84 -8.18 -0.79 19.52
C TYR A 84 -7.65 -1.83 20.53
N SER A 85 -8.52 -2.55 21.22
CA SER A 85 -8.19 -3.47 22.29
C SER A 85 -8.05 -4.90 21.76
N SER A 86 -6.81 -5.41 21.87
CA SER A 86 -6.32 -6.75 21.55
C SER A 86 -6.00 -7.01 20.07
N CYS A 87 -4.75 -7.43 19.82
CA CYS A 87 -4.29 -7.91 18.52
C CYS A 87 -5.30 -8.84 17.85
N ASP A 88 -5.61 -8.55 16.59
CA ASP A 88 -6.49 -9.38 15.79
C ASP A 88 -5.84 -10.74 15.46
N LEU A 89 -6.66 -11.65 14.94
CA LEU A 89 -6.22 -13.00 14.58
C LEU A 89 -5.11 -13.00 13.52
N LEU A 90 -5.02 -11.97 12.69
CA LEU A 90 -4.01 -11.85 11.64
C LEU A 90 -2.65 -11.57 12.27
N THR A 91 -2.54 -10.57 13.15
CA THR A 91 -1.30 -10.31 13.92
C THR A 91 -0.89 -11.56 14.70
N ARG A 92 -1.85 -12.27 15.30
CA ARG A 92 -1.56 -13.53 16.01
C ARG A 92 -1.00 -14.62 15.10
N ARG A 93 -1.48 -14.75 13.85
CA ARG A 93 -0.97 -15.71 12.87
C ARG A 93 0.42 -15.32 12.37
N ALA A 94 0.61 -14.03 12.05
CA ALA A 94 1.90 -13.49 11.60
C ALA A 94 3.02 -13.77 12.61
N LEU A 95 2.73 -13.59 13.89
CA LEU A 95 3.72 -13.70 14.97
C LEU A 95 3.76 -15.08 15.64
N VAL A 96 3.20 -16.13 15.02
CA VAL A 96 3.20 -17.50 15.61
C VAL A 96 4.62 -17.99 15.91
N TYR A 97 5.56 -17.72 15.00
CA TYR A 97 6.94 -18.16 15.10
C TYR A 97 7.87 -17.16 15.81
N HIS A 98 7.39 -15.98 16.21
CA HIS A 98 8.19 -15.02 16.95
C HIS A 98 8.29 -15.39 18.44
N SER A 99 9.54 -15.39 18.92
CA SER A 99 9.93 -15.77 20.29
C SER A 99 9.43 -14.77 21.33
N GLU A 100 9.42 -13.49 20.98
CA GLU A 100 8.86 -12.41 21.79
C GLU A 100 7.53 -11.99 21.15
N ARG A 101 6.44 -12.09 21.92
CA ARG A 101 5.09 -11.80 21.44
C ARG A 101 4.56 -10.60 22.20
N LYS A 102 4.96 -9.39 21.82
CA LYS A 102 4.38 -8.19 22.44
C LYS A 102 3.25 -7.69 21.57
N ARG A 103 2.06 -8.13 21.96
CA ARG A 103 0.79 -7.90 21.29
C ARG A 103 0.25 -6.49 21.54
N THR A 104 0.95 -5.48 21.03
CA THR A 104 0.65 -4.06 21.32
C THR A 104 -0.17 -3.38 20.22
N PHE A 105 -0.16 -3.91 18.98
CA PHE A 105 -0.83 -3.29 17.82
C PHE A 105 -1.68 -4.28 17.01
N ASN A 106 -2.56 -3.77 16.13
CA ASN A 106 -3.43 -4.57 15.28
C ASN A 106 -2.96 -4.59 13.82
N SER A 107 -3.52 -5.48 12.99
CA SER A 107 -3.09 -5.58 11.58
C SER A 107 -3.41 -4.32 10.78
N ARG A 108 -4.46 -3.58 11.16
CA ARG A 108 -4.86 -2.34 10.48
C ARG A 108 -3.80 -1.26 10.61
N SER A 109 -3.25 -1.04 11.81
CA SER A 109 -2.18 -0.06 11.99
C SER A 109 -0.94 -0.44 11.17
N ALA A 110 -0.60 -1.73 11.13
CA ALA A 110 0.51 -2.23 10.32
C ALA A 110 0.33 -1.98 8.82
N ILE A 111 -0.88 -2.17 8.30
CA ILE A 111 -1.16 -2.03 6.86
C ILE A 111 -1.31 -0.56 6.46
N SER A 112 -1.68 0.32 7.39
CA SER A 112 -1.74 1.76 7.14
C SER A 112 -0.38 2.44 7.07
N THR A 113 0.70 1.79 7.53
CA THR A 113 2.06 2.34 7.46
C THR A 113 2.85 1.78 6.28
N THR A 114 3.80 2.57 5.80
CA THR A 114 4.77 2.24 4.77
C THR A 114 6.12 1.87 5.38
N GLU A 115 7.04 1.35 4.56
CA GLU A 115 8.43 1.11 5.00
C GLU A 115 9.14 2.42 5.38
N GLY A 116 8.73 3.55 4.79
CA GLY A 116 9.22 4.88 5.18
C GLY A 116 8.80 5.23 6.60
N ASP A 117 7.51 5.09 6.90
CA ASP A 117 6.96 5.38 8.23
C ASP A 117 7.59 4.50 9.32
N ASP A 118 7.86 3.22 9.01
CA ASP A 118 8.50 2.30 9.96
C ASP A 118 9.97 2.72 10.24
N LYS A 119 10.69 3.22 9.23
CA LYS A 119 12.07 3.75 9.39
C LYS A 119 12.08 5.05 10.18
N GLU A 120 11.15 5.95 9.92
CA GLU A 120 11.01 7.20 10.67
C GLU A 120 10.71 6.91 12.14
N LEU A 121 9.83 5.94 12.41
CA LEU A 121 9.52 5.50 13.77
C LEU A 121 10.73 4.83 14.45
N ASP A 122 11.48 3.97 13.75
CA ASP A 122 12.71 3.35 14.29
C ASP A 122 13.75 4.41 14.69
N ILE A 123 13.97 5.42 13.83
CA ILE A 123 14.85 6.55 14.14
C ILE A 123 14.35 7.29 15.38
N PHE A 124 13.06 7.64 15.42
CA PHE A 124 12.44 8.32 16.56
C PHE A 124 12.62 7.53 17.86
N VAL A 125 12.33 6.23 17.85
CA VAL A 125 12.44 5.36 19.03
C VAL A 125 13.89 5.30 19.51
N ARG A 126 14.84 5.06 18.60
CA ARG A 126 16.26 4.95 18.94
C ARG A 126 16.83 6.25 19.51
N GLU A 127 16.48 7.39 18.91
CA GLU A 127 16.92 8.70 19.41
C GLU A 127 16.35 8.98 20.80
N ASN A 128 15.04 8.77 21.01
CA ASN A 128 14.42 9.01 22.31
C ASN A 128 14.93 8.05 23.40
N LEU A 129 15.13 6.76 23.09
CA LEU A 129 15.74 5.82 24.02
C LEU A 129 17.17 6.25 24.41
N SER A 130 17.93 6.84 23.49
CA SER A 130 19.27 7.37 23.81
C SER A 130 19.18 8.60 24.73
N ARG A 131 18.26 9.53 24.47
CA ARG A 131 18.03 10.72 25.29
C ARG A 131 17.53 10.37 26.69
N LEU A 132 16.62 9.40 26.81
CA LEU A 132 16.12 8.96 28.12
C LEU A 132 17.21 8.29 28.96
N LYS A 133 18.16 7.56 28.33
CA LYS A 133 19.31 7.02 29.06
C LYS A 133 20.16 8.14 29.66
N GLU A 134 20.43 9.20 28.90
CA GLU A 134 21.18 10.36 29.40
C GLU A 134 20.39 11.12 30.48
N ALA A 135 19.08 11.32 30.29
CA ALA A 135 18.21 11.95 31.28
C ALA A 135 18.24 11.19 32.63
N LEU A 136 18.14 9.86 32.58
CA LEU A 136 18.21 9.01 33.78
C LEU A 136 19.58 9.04 34.46
N LEU A 137 20.68 9.24 33.72
CA LEU A 137 22.00 9.43 34.31
C LEU A 137 22.08 10.77 35.06
N ILE A 138 21.56 11.85 34.46
CA ILE A 138 21.51 13.18 35.08
C ILE A 138 20.64 13.17 36.35
N LEU A 139 19.51 12.45 36.33
CA LEU A 139 18.61 12.36 37.48
C LEU A 139 19.22 11.61 38.67
N LYS A 140 20.23 10.76 38.44
CA LYS A 140 20.97 10.07 39.50
C LYS A 140 22.02 10.96 40.17
N ASP A 141 22.42 12.06 39.54
CA ASP A 141 23.37 12.99 40.13
C ASP A 141 22.67 13.85 41.22
N PRO A 142 23.27 14.00 42.43
CA PRO A 142 22.69 14.76 43.53
C PRO A 142 22.71 16.29 43.33
N ASN A 143 22.83 16.76 42.09
CA ASN A 143 22.92 18.17 41.76
C ASN A 143 21.54 18.85 41.86
N LYS A 144 21.49 20.09 42.37
CA LYS A 144 20.23 20.85 42.55
C LYS A 144 19.49 21.14 41.24
N ASN A 145 20.15 21.02 40.09
CA ASN A 145 19.58 21.26 38.77
C ASN A 145 19.36 19.96 37.96
N ALA A 146 19.45 18.78 38.58
CA ALA A 146 19.26 17.50 37.90
C ALA A 146 17.90 17.40 37.20
N TYR A 147 16.83 17.82 37.88
CA TYR A 147 15.47 17.83 37.34
C TYR A 147 15.34 18.71 36.08
N THR A 148 15.75 19.98 36.15
CA THR A 148 15.63 20.91 35.02
C THR A 148 16.52 20.52 33.83
N ASN A 149 17.70 19.99 34.12
CA ASN A 149 18.59 19.49 33.07
C ASN A 149 18.03 18.25 32.37
N ALA A 150 17.41 17.33 33.11
CA ALA A 150 16.82 16.11 32.54
C ALA A 150 15.59 16.41 31.66
N LEU A 151 14.78 17.40 32.02
CA LEU A 151 13.67 17.85 31.16
C LEU A 151 14.15 18.30 29.78
N GLY A 152 15.35 18.89 29.68
CA GLY A 152 15.93 19.29 28.39
C GLY A 152 16.29 18.14 27.44
N TYR A 153 16.23 16.89 27.91
CA TYR A 153 16.46 15.69 27.08
C TYR A 153 15.16 15.07 26.55
N LEU A 154 14.01 15.37 27.15
CA LEU A 154 12.72 14.90 26.66
C LEU A 154 12.35 15.69 25.40
N ASP A 155 11.72 15.02 24.43
CA ASP A 155 11.11 15.69 23.29
C ASP A 155 9.82 16.40 23.71
N GLU A 156 9.31 17.26 22.82
CA GLU A 156 8.10 18.08 23.06
C GLU A 156 6.90 17.23 23.49
N GLY A 157 6.65 16.09 22.83
CA GLY A 157 5.53 15.22 23.19
C GLY A 157 5.70 14.53 24.55
N SER A 158 6.92 14.10 24.89
CA SER A 158 7.21 13.52 26.21
C SER A 158 7.09 14.56 27.33
N LEU A 159 7.40 15.83 27.07
CA LEU A 159 7.23 16.93 28.02
C LEU A 159 5.76 17.25 28.25
N GLU A 160 4.97 17.36 27.19
CA GLU A 160 3.52 17.57 27.28
C GLU A 160 2.86 16.46 28.12
N TRP A 161 3.18 15.18 27.84
CA TRP A 161 2.65 14.06 28.62
C TRP A 161 3.09 14.12 30.10
N TRP A 162 4.34 14.50 30.37
CA TRP A 162 4.82 14.70 31.74
C TRP A 162 4.05 15.80 32.48
N GLU A 163 3.80 16.93 31.83
CA GLU A 163 3.06 18.05 32.40
C GLU A 163 1.60 17.68 32.71
N GLU A 164 0.95 16.94 31.81
CA GLU A 164 -0.39 16.39 32.02
C GLU A 164 -0.43 15.48 33.26
N GLU A 165 0.51 14.53 33.38
CA GLU A 165 0.58 13.58 34.50
C GLU A 165 0.79 14.27 35.86
N ILE A 166 1.56 15.37 35.90
CA ILE A 166 1.70 16.19 37.13
C ILE A 166 0.41 16.95 37.44
N GLN A 167 -0.24 17.53 36.42
CA GLN A 167 -1.44 18.34 36.61
C GLN A 167 -2.63 17.52 37.09
N GLU A 168 -2.84 16.35 36.49
CA GLU A 168 -3.92 15.43 36.86
C GLU A 168 -3.66 14.77 38.22
N ASN A 169 -2.38 14.56 38.57
CA ASN A 169 -1.93 13.94 39.82
C ASN A 169 -2.60 12.58 40.11
N GLU A 170 -3.10 11.90 39.07
CA GLU A 170 -3.79 10.61 39.22
C GLU A 170 -2.81 9.49 39.62
N ASN A 171 -1.57 9.58 39.17
CA ASN A 171 -0.54 8.56 39.37
C ASN A 171 0.49 8.91 40.47
N GLY A 172 0.28 10.04 41.16
CA GLY A 172 1.13 10.50 42.26
C GLY A 172 2.54 10.89 41.80
N PHE A 173 2.68 11.44 40.60
CA PHE A 173 3.94 11.99 40.12
C PHE A 173 4.14 13.41 40.66
N GLU A 174 5.35 13.69 41.13
CA GLU A 174 5.72 15.02 41.63
C GLU A 174 6.74 15.68 40.71
N ALA A 175 6.73 17.02 40.63
CA ALA A 175 7.71 17.82 39.90
C ALA A 175 9.09 17.80 40.59
N SER A 176 9.69 16.63 40.68
CA SER A 176 10.94 16.32 41.37
C SER A 176 11.77 15.33 40.54
N SER A 177 13.07 15.22 40.84
CA SER A 177 13.94 14.25 40.16
C SER A 177 13.45 12.80 40.33
N GLU A 178 12.88 12.47 41.50
CA GLU A 178 12.35 11.14 41.80
C GLU A 178 11.04 10.88 41.03
N GLY A 179 10.15 11.88 40.97
CA GLY A 179 8.91 11.79 40.19
C GLY A 179 9.16 11.62 38.70
N LEU A 180 10.09 12.40 38.13
CA LEU A 180 10.46 12.28 36.71
C LEU A 180 11.13 10.94 36.41
N THR A 181 11.98 10.44 37.31
CA THR A 181 12.58 9.09 37.17
C THR A 181 11.50 8.01 37.10
N LYS A 182 10.53 8.07 38.02
CA LYS A 182 9.41 7.13 38.07
C LYS A 182 8.57 7.17 36.79
N PHE A 183 8.26 8.37 36.28
CA PHE A 183 7.53 8.52 35.03
C PHE A 183 8.27 7.93 33.83
N ILE A 184 9.58 8.21 33.72
CA ILE A 184 10.41 7.66 32.64
C ILE A 184 10.41 6.13 32.70
N GLU A 185 10.57 5.54 33.89
CA GLU A 185 10.66 4.09 34.07
C GLU A 185 9.32 3.35 33.93
N GLU A 186 8.22 3.93 34.41
CA GLU A 186 6.91 3.27 34.45
C GLU A 186 6.03 3.56 33.22
N LYS A 187 6.26 4.66 32.50
CA LYS A 187 5.40 5.10 31.38
C LYS A 187 6.17 5.21 30.07
N LEU A 188 7.13 6.14 29.99
CA LEU A 188 7.83 6.46 28.73
C LEU A 188 8.66 5.29 28.20
N LEU A 189 9.47 4.64 29.05
CA LEU A 189 10.30 3.51 28.62
C LEU A 189 9.46 2.32 28.15
N PRO A 190 8.40 1.88 28.86
CA PRO A 190 7.49 0.87 28.36
C PRO A 190 6.82 1.25 27.03
N TRP A 191 6.39 2.51 26.89
CA TRP A 191 5.78 2.99 25.65
C TRP A 191 6.75 2.95 24.46
N LEU A 192 7.97 3.48 24.61
CA LEU A 192 8.99 3.43 23.56
C LEU A 192 9.40 2.00 23.20
N LYS A 193 9.52 1.10 24.18
CA LYS A 193 9.79 -0.32 23.93
C LYS A 193 8.65 -0.99 23.16
N ASN A 194 7.40 -0.61 23.42
CA ASN A 194 6.28 -1.12 22.64
C ASN A 194 6.38 -0.65 21.19
N LEU A 195 6.71 0.63 20.96
CA LEU A 195 6.95 1.15 19.61
C LEU A 195 8.12 0.46 18.89
N GLU A 196 9.21 0.17 19.61
CA GLU A 196 10.35 -0.60 19.09
C GLU A 196 9.87 -1.95 18.54
N HIS A 197 9.13 -2.72 19.35
CA HIS A 197 8.57 -4.00 18.89
C HIS A 197 7.57 -3.84 17.75
N GLU A 198 6.77 -2.76 17.74
CA GLU A 198 5.88 -2.49 16.61
C GLU A 198 6.67 -2.31 15.30
N THR A 199 7.77 -1.56 15.31
CA THR A 199 8.58 -1.37 14.09
C THR A 199 9.17 -2.67 13.56
N GLU A 200 9.54 -3.59 14.46
CA GLU A 200 10.06 -4.91 14.09
C GLU A 200 8.95 -5.85 13.56
N GLU A 201 7.77 -5.83 14.17
CA GLU A 201 6.68 -6.76 13.90
C GLU A 201 5.79 -6.32 12.72
N ARG A 202 5.62 -5.01 12.46
CA ARG A 202 4.76 -4.46 11.39
C ARG A 202 5.06 -5.03 10.00
N PRO A 203 6.31 -5.13 9.52
CA PRO A 203 6.61 -5.69 8.21
C PRO A 203 6.11 -7.13 8.05
N ILE A 204 6.16 -7.90 9.14
CA ILE A 204 5.82 -9.32 9.20
C ILE A 204 4.30 -9.47 9.16
N VAL A 205 3.59 -8.63 9.90
CA VAL A 205 2.13 -8.53 9.86
C VAL A 205 1.64 -8.09 8.48
N ARG A 206 2.28 -7.10 7.84
CA ARG A 206 1.96 -6.69 6.46
C ARG A 206 2.14 -7.85 5.48
N MET A 207 3.27 -8.54 5.55
CA MET A 207 3.55 -9.69 4.67
C MET A 207 2.49 -10.79 4.85
N GLN A 208 2.13 -11.12 6.10
CA GLN A 208 1.06 -12.07 6.38
C GLN A 208 -0.28 -11.61 5.80
N ALA A 209 -0.61 -10.32 5.96
CA ALA A 209 -1.86 -9.76 5.46
C ALA A 209 -1.95 -9.84 3.94
N TYR A 210 -0.88 -9.47 3.24
CA TYR A 210 -0.82 -9.59 1.77
C TYR A 210 -0.89 -11.05 1.30
N GLY A 211 -0.28 -11.97 2.03
CA GLY A 211 -0.39 -13.41 1.74
C GLY A 211 -1.82 -13.92 1.90
N GLU A 212 -2.51 -13.52 2.96
CA GLU A 212 -3.90 -13.93 3.23
C GLU A 212 -4.93 -13.23 2.34
N SER A 213 -4.58 -12.08 1.73
CA SER A 213 -5.44 -11.41 0.76
C SER A 213 -5.42 -12.03 -0.64
N LEU A 214 -4.51 -12.98 -0.90
CA LEU A 214 -4.50 -13.74 -2.14
C LEU A 214 -5.58 -14.83 -2.10
N ASP A 215 -6.49 -14.81 -3.08
CA ASP A 215 -7.45 -15.89 -3.33
C ASP A 215 -6.92 -16.79 -4.47
N PRO A 216 -6.41 -18.01 -4.18
CA PRO A 216 -5.82 -18.87 -5.21
C PRO A 216 -6.81 -19.29 -6.30
N HIS A 217 -8.08 -19.45 -5.95
CA HIS A 217 -9.10 -19.86 -6.92
C HIS A 217 -9.42 -18.73 -7.89
N ARG A 218 -9.63 -17.51 -7.38
CA ARG A 218 -9.86 -16.34 -8.23
C ARG A 218 -8.62 -16.01 -9.05
N MET A 219 -7.43 -16.12 -8.47
CA MET A 219 -6.17 -15.92 -9.18
C MET A 219 -6.03 -16.88 -10.36
N SER A 220 -6.25 -18.18 -10.14
CA SER A 220 -6.25 -19.18 -11.21
C SER A 220 -7.25 -18.86 -12.32
N THR A 221 -8.45 -18.38 -11.95
CA THR A 221 -9.47 -17.95 -12.92
C THR A 221 -9.01 -16.76 -13.75
N LEU A 222 -8.42 -15.73 -13.12
CA LEU A 222 -7.90 -14.56 -13.80
C LEU A 222 -6.73 -14.94 -14.74
N MET A 223 -5.80 -15.77 -14.27
CA MET A 223 -4.70 -16.29 -15.09
C MET A 223 -5.20 -17.05 -16.33
N ALA A 224 -6.21 -17.90 -16.19
CA ALA A 224 -6.80 -18.61 -17.32
C ALA A 224 -7.49 -17.66 -18.32
N LEU A 225 -8.13 -16.59 -17.83
CA LEU A 225 -8.70 -15.55 -18.69
C LEU A 225 -7.61 -14.78 -19.43
N ASP A 226 -6.53 -14.41 -18.75
CA ASP A 226 -5.39 -13.71 -19.34
C ASP A 226 -4.71 -14.56 -20.42
N GLU A 227 -4.46 -15.84 -20.14
CA GLU A 227 -3.87 -16.77 -21.11
C GLU A 227 -4.77 -16.91 -22.36
N ARG A 228 -6.09 -17.00 -22.17
CA ARG A 228 -7.04 -17.05 -23.29
C ARG A 228 -7.02 -15.77 -24.11
N LEU A 229 -6.95 -14.60 -23.47
CA LEU A 229 -6.81 -13.31 -24.14
C LEU A 229 -5.48 -13.23 -24.89
N GLY A 230 -4.39 -13.71 -24.29
CA GLY A 230 -3.08 -13.81 -24.94
C GLY A 230 -3.10 -14.65 -26.22
N ARG A 231 -3.70 -15.85 -26.18
CA ARG A 231 -3.84 -16.70 -27.37
C ARG A 231 -4.69 -16.04 -28.47
N GLN A 232 -5.75 -15.33 -28.08
CA GLN A 232 -6.58 -14.57 -29.04
C GLN A 232 -5.78 -13.41 -29.67
N PHE A 233 -4.98 -12.73 -28.86
CA PHE A 233 -4.11 -11.64 -29.30
C PHE A 233 -3.08 -12.13 -30.31
N GLU A 234 -2.33 -13.18 -29.99
CA GLU A 234 -1.33 -13.77 -30.89
C GLU A 234 -1.94 -14.20 -32.22
N LYS A 235 -3.12 -14.83 -32.19
CA LYS A 235 -3.84 -15.23 -33.39
C LYS A 235 -4.25 -14.04 -34.25
N ALA A 236 -4.84 -13.01 -33.64
CA ALA A 236 -5.25 -11.80 -34.36
C ALA A 236 -4.05 -11.04 -34.94
N MET A 237 -2.96 -10.93 -34.18
CA MET A 237 -1.71 -10.31 -34.63
C MET A 237 -1.09 -11.07 -35.79
N SER A 238 -1.01 -12.40 -35.70
CA SER A 238 -0.47 -13.24 -36.77
C SER A 238 -1.28 -13.11 -38.07
N MET A 239 -2.61 -13.00 -37.95
CA MET A 239 -3.49 -12.77 -39.09
C MET A 239 -3.27 -11.38 -39.71
N LEU A 240 -3.12 -10.35 -38.89
CA LEU A 240 -2.87 -8.98 -39.35
C LEU A 240 -1.56 -8.90 -40.14
N ILE A 241 -0.47 -9.41 -39.55
CA ILE A 241 0.85 -9.46 -40.20
C ILE A 241 0.77 -10.20 -41.54
N ARG A 242 0.11 -11.38 -41.56
CA ARG A 242 -0.04 -12.16 -42.80
C ARG A 242 -0.79 -11.40 -43.90
N LEU A 243 -1.84 -10.65 -43.56
CA LEU A 243 -2.56 -9.83 -44.55
C LEU A 243 -1.67 -8.71 -45.10
N GLN A 244 -0.88 -8.08 -44.24
CA GLN A 244 0.07 -7.04 -44.64
C GLN A 244 1.19 -7.57 -45.54
N GLU A 245 1.75 -8.75 -45.23
CA GLU A 245 2.76 -9.42 -46.06
C GLU A 245 2.20 -9.81 -47.44
N LEU A 246 0.98 -10.35 -47.49
CA LEU A 246 0.33 -10.73 -48.75
C LEU A 246 0.12 -9.52 -49.67
N ARG A 247 -0.10 -8.35 -49.08
CA ARG A 247 -0.21 -7.08 -49.81
C ARG A 247 1.14 -6.60 -50.34
N GLU A 248 2.23 -6.83 -49.62
CA GLU A 248 3.58 -6.39 -50.01
C GLU A 248 4.21 -7.26 -51.10
N LYS A 249 3.74 -8.50 -51.28
CA LYS A 249 4.17 -9.34 -52.40
C LYS A 249 3.60 -8.80 -53.72
N PRO A 250 4.43 -8.40 -54.70
CA PRO A 250 3.93 -8.06 -56.03
C PRO A 250 3.32 -9.31 -56.68
N SER A 251 2.15 -9.14 -57.30
CA SER A 251 1.49 -10.17 -58.12
C SER A 251 2.31 -10.51 -59.36
#